data_AF-A0A959ZDH2-F1
#
_entry.id   AF-A0A959ZDH2-F1
#
_cell.length_a   1.000
_cell.length_b   1.000
_cell.length_c   1.000
_cell.angle_alpha   90.00
_cell.angle_beta   90.00
_cell.angle_gamma   90.00
#
_symmetry.space_group_name_H-M   'P 1'
#
loop_
_entity.id
_entity.type
_entity.pdbx_description
1 polymer ?
#
loop_
_entity_poly.entity_id
_entity_poly.type
_entity_poly.pdbx_seq_one_letter_code
_entity_poly.pdbx_strand_id
1 'polypeptide(L)'
;MGGIGSRIALGLAVGMAAFVACLGAAEALAPESGTVIASDPTCCTYLPGPYAQDQGQAAYFDNTASTTYHDVQAKGNGPDGKPLFSMTSLAPGGSILRVNGTEYLKPGSYPFYCTLHGAAMSGTLIINDAGTAVARPSVKVSIPAQKLRKVRKSGVKVKVKALTASKGVFLFAKKGKVTLGSKRGLSLNAGQSKTLTLRLTKAGRKAIKKGKSAKIKVSASVPFGKTSTASRKVK
;
A
#
# COMPACT_ATOMS: atom_id res chain seq x y z
N MET A 1 40.85 -34.75 67.73
CA MET A 1 42.31 -34.75 67.54
C MET A 1 42.65 -35.75 66.45
N GLY A 2 43.37 -35.31 65.41
CA GLY A 2 43.92 -36.14 64.30
C GLY A 2 42.88 -36.58 63.25
N GLY A 3 43.10 -36.49 61.94
CA GLY A 3 44.25 -36.08 61.16
C GLY A 3 44.06 -36.51 59.69
N ILE A 4 44.29 -35.58 58.77
CA ILE A 4 45.01 -35.68 57.48
C ILE A 4 44.65 -36.81 56.48
N GLY A 5 44.34 -36.36 55.25
CA GLY A 5 44.52 -37.09 53.98
C GLY A 5 43.23 -37.11 53.15
N SER A 6 43.19 -36.86 51.84
CA SER A 6 44.21 -36.72 50.83
C SER A 6 43.61 -35.99 49.61
N ARG A 7 44.50 -35.47 48.78
CA ARG A 7 44.28 -34.72 47.53
C ARG A 7 43.52 -35.57 46.51
N ILE A 8 42.83 -34.94 45.53
CA ILE A 8 42.83 -35.34 44.10
C ILE A 8 42.12 -34.29 43.22
N ALA A 9 42.88 -33.88 42.20
CA ALA A 9 42.53 -33.43 40.84
C ALA A 9 41.61 -32.22 40.60
N LEU A 10 42.30 -31.13 40.25
CA LEU A 10 41.92 -30.14 39.24
C LEU A 10 41.51 -30.84 37.93
N GLY A 11 40.28 -30.62 37.47
CA GLY A 11 39.79 -31.02 36.14
C GLY A 11 39.38 -29.80 35.34
N LEU A 12 40.26 -29.38 34.45
CA LEU A 12 40.06 -28.33 33.45
C LEU A 12 39.26 -28.93 32.28
N ALA A 13 38.10 -28.36 31.92
CA ALA A 13 37.42 -28.70 30.68
C ALA A 13 36.81 -27.46 30.01
N VAL A 14 37.56 -27.03 29.00
CA VAL A 14 37.25 -26.20 27.84
C VAL A 14 35.84 -26.41 27.28
N GLY A 15 35.18 -25.32 26.87
CA GLY A 15 34.13 -25.39 25.84
C GLY A 15 33.02 -24.36 25.99
N MET A 16 33.27 -23.08 25.64
CA MET A 16 32.18 -22.20 25.22
C MET A 16 32.46 -21.64 23.82
N ALA A 17 31.58 -22.06 22.92
CA ALA A 17 31.58 -21.79 21.50
C ALA A 17 31.49 -20.28 21.21
N ALA A 18 32.32 -19.82 20.26
CA ALA A 18 32.20 -18.52 19.65
C ALA A 18 30.90 -18.46 18.82
N PHE A 19 29.89 -17.77 19.34
CA PHE A 19 28.69 -17.40 18.60
C PHE A 19 29.03 -16.19 17.73
N VAL A 20 29.39 -16.42 16.46
CA VAL A 20 29.51 -15.37 15.45
C VAL A 20 28.09 -14.88 15.14
N ALA A 21 27.67 -13.82 15.82
CA ALA A 21 26.47 -13.09 15.48
C ALA A 21 26.74 -12.27 14.22
N CYS A 22 26.40 -12.82 13.05
CA CYS A 22 26.22 -12.03 11.83
C CYS A 22 25.05 -11.08 12.04
N LEU A 23 25.33 -9.87 12.53
CA LEU A 23 24.40 -8.74 12.44
C LEU A 23 24.31 -8.35 10.96
N GLY A 24 23.40 -9.00 10.23
CA GLY A 24 22.88 -8.47 8.99
C GLY A 24 22.07 -7.23 9.31
N ALA A 25 22.69 -6.06 9.24
CA ALA A 25 21.97 -4.80 9.13
C ALA A 25 21.16 -4.86 7.82
N ALA A 26 19.87 -5.14 7.93
CA ALA A 26 18.94 -4.84 6.86
C ALA A 26 18.83 -3.31 6.80
N GLU A 27 19.77 -2.68 6.09
CA GLU A 27 19.61 -1.30 5.70
C GLU A 27 18.37 -1.24 4.82
N ALA A 28 17.30 -0.68 5.38
CA ALA A 28 16.17 -0.24 4.59
C ALA A 28 16.68 0.91 3.71
N LEU A 29 17.22 0.57 2.54
CA LEU A 29 17.55 1.54 1.50
C LEU A 29 16.32 2.43 1.34
N ALA A 30 16.48 3.72 1.63
CA ALA A 30 15.49 4.70 1.24
C ALA A 30 15.28 4.52 -0.27
N PRO A 31 14.02 4.51 -0.76
CA PRO A 31 13.80 4.37 -2.19
C PRO A 31 14.56 5.50 -2.87
N GLU A 32 15.52 5.14 -3.73
CA GLU A 32 16.29 6.10 -4.50
C GLU A 32 15.31 7.00 -5.25
N SER A 33 15.57 8.31 -5.22
CA SER A 33 14.83 9.28 -6.00
C SER A 33 14.99 8.94 -7.47
N GLY A 34 13.86 8.71 -8.16
CA GLY A 34 13.84 8.44 -9.59
C GLY A 34 13.94 9.71 -10.41
N THR A 35 13.49 9.61 -11.66
CA THR A 35 13.52 10.72 -12.61
C THR A 35 12.68 11.91 -12.16
N VAL A 36 13.05 13.10 -12.64
CA VAL A 36 12.29 14.33 -12.47
C VAL A 36 11.61 14.67 -13.79
N ILE A 37 10.28 14.75 -13.77
CA ILE A 37 9.48 15.28 -14.88
C ILE A 37 9.32 16.77 -14.63
N ALA A 38 9.76 17.62 -15.55
CA ALA A 38 9.72 19.07 -15.37
C ALA A 38 8.69 19.73 -16.29
N SER A 39 7.99 20.76 -15.81
CA SER A 39 7.22 21.63 -16.70
C SER A 39 8.16 22.52 -17.52
N ASP A 40 7.72 22.83 -18.73
CA ASP A 40 8.35 23.87 -19.55
C ASP A 40 7.89 25.25 -19.06
N PRO A 41 8.77 26.27 -19.02
CA PRO A 41 8.35 27.65 -18.76
C PRO A 41 7.43 28.21 -19.85
N THR A 42 7.55 27.69 -21.07
CA THR A 42 6.57 27.92 -22.14
C THR A 42 5.32 27.14 -21.80
N CYS A 43 4.16 27.81 -21.79
CA CYS A 43 2.96 27.16 -21.30
C CYS A 43 2.71 25.80 -21.95
N CYS A 44 2.21 24.91 -21.09
CA CYS A 44 1.38 23.80 -21.50
C CYS A 44 2.17 22.63 -22.11
N THR A 45 3.46 22.52 -21.81
CA THR A 45 4.30 21.37 -22.17
C THR A 45 5.15 20.92 -20.98
N TYR A 46 5.62 19.67 -21.05
CA TYR A 46 6.75 19.21 -20.24
C TYR A 46 8.04 19.49 -21.02
N LEU A 47 9.18 19.57 -20.33
CA LEU A 47 10.46 19.56 -21.02
C LEU A 47 10.62 18.28 -21.87
N PRO A 48 11.43 18.28 -22.93
CA PRO A 48 11.67 17.08 -23.72
C PRO A 48 12.25 15.93 -22.89
N GLY A 49 11.75 14.71 -23.13
CA GLY A 49 12.27 13.47 -22.54
C GLY A 49 13.47 12.89 -23.31
N PRO A 50 13.86 11.63 -23.02
CA PRO A 50 13.10 10.65 -22.25
C PRO A 50 13.20 10.84 -20.73
N TYR A 51 12.10 10.58 -20.04
CA TYR A 51 12.09 10.47 -18.57
C TYR A 51 12.36 9.02 -18.22
N ALA A 52 13.59 8.67 -17.85
CA ALA A 52 13.98 7.30 -17.55
C ALA A 52 14.34 7.12 -16.07
N GLN A 53 13.88 6.03 -15.47
CA GLN A 53 14.25 5.64 -14.11
C GLN A 53 14.33 4.11 -13.99
N ASP A 54 14.95 3.66 -12.91
CA ASP A 54 15.06 2.24 -12.58
C ASP A 54 13.84 1.75 -11.80
N GLN A 55 13.69 0.42 -11.69
CA GLN A 55 12.61 -0.18 -10.95
C GLN A 55 12.66 0.19 -9.47
N GLY A 56 11.48 0.38 -8.88
CA GLY A 56 11.35 0.70 -7.45
C GLY A 56 11.57 2.17 -7.10
N GLN A 57 12.07 2.97 -8.04
CA GLN A 57 12.27 4.40 -7.84
C GLN A 57 10.96 5.21 -7.91
N ALA A 58 10.92 6.27 -7.11
CA ALA A 58 9.80 7.20 -7.10
C ALA A 58 10.13 8.43 -7.95
N ALA A 59 9.31 8.71 -8.97
CA ALA A 59 9.47 9.92 -9.77
C ALA A 59 8.91 11.15 -9.05
N TYR A 60 9.43 12.31 -9.42
CA TYR A 60 8.97 13.61 -8.94
C TYR A 60 8.56 14.49 -10.12
N PHE A 61 7.58 15.35 -9.90
CA PHE A 61 7.19 16.39 -10.83
C PHE A 61 7.70 17.73 -10.30
N ASP A 62 8.55 18.37 -11.08
CA ASP A 62 9.08 19.70 -10.84
C ASP A 62 8.29 20.73 -11.65
N ASN A 63 7.55 21.57 -10.95
CA ASN A 63 6.77 22.64 -11.53
C ASN A 63 7.36 24.03 -11.23
N THR A 64 8.65 24.10 -10.91
CA THR A 64 9.30 25.36 -10.48
C THR A 64 9.47 26.37 -11.61
N ALA A 65 9.59 25.91 -12.85
CA ALA A 65 9.71 26.77 -14.04
C ALA A 65 8.37 27.37 -14.52
N SER A 66 7.23 26.85 -14.06
CA SER A 66 5.90 27.32 -14.42
C SER A 66 5.26 28.12 -13.28
N THR A 67 4.38 29.06 -13.64
CA THR A 67 3.53 29.79 -12.69
C THR A 67 2.13 29.19 -12.56
N THR A 68 1.75 28.27 -13.45
CA THR A 68 0.43 27.64 -13.49
C THR A 68 0.42 26.26 -12.86
N TYR A 69 -0.78 25.75 -12.59
CA TYR A 69 -0.95 24.42 -12.05
C TYR A 69 -0.74 23.35 -13.12
N HIS A 70 -0.01 22.29 -12.76
CA HIS A 70 0.18 21.12 -13.61
C HIS A 70 0.18 19.85 -12.77
N ASP A 71 0.04 18.71 -13.43
CA ASP A 71 0.21 17.41 -12.79
C ASP A 71 0.81 16.40 -13.76
N VAL A 72 1.02 15.19 -13.26
CA VAL A 72 1.42 14.02 -14.02
C VAL A 72 0.43 12.90 -13.71
N GLN A 73 -0.19 12.35 -14.75
CA GLN A 73 -1.11 11.22 -14.67
C GLN A 73 -0.84 10.21 -15.79
N ALA A 74 -0.73 8.93 -15.45
CA ALA A 74 -0.60 7.87 -16.43
C ALA A 74 -1.86 7.76 -17.32
N LYS A 75 -1.68 7.49 -18.62
CA LYS A 75 -2.80 7.13 -19.51
C LYS A 75 -3.35 5.72 -19.21
N GLY A 76 -2.47 4.81 -18.79
CA GLY A 76 -2.84 3.43 -18.46
C GLY A 76 -3.43 3.30 -17.07
N ASN A 77 -4.37 2.36 -16.90
CA ASN A 77 -4.99 2.05 -15.61
C ASN A 77 -4.28 0.89 -14.88
N GLY A 78 -4.17 1.01 -13.57
CA GLY A 78 -3.69 -0.01 -12.66
C GLY A 78 -4.79 -0.96 -12.17
N PRO A 79 -4.42 -1.93 -11.30
CA PRO A 79 -5.33 -2.97 -10.82
C PRO A 79 -6.51 -2.49 -9.97
N ASP A 80 -6.47 -1.26 -9.47
CA ASP A 80 -7.57 -0.59 -8.77
C ASP A 80 -8.55 0.14 -9.72
N GLY A 81 -8.30 0.10 -11.03
CA GLY A 81 -9.08 0.78 -12.06
C GLY A 81 -8.80 2.28 -12.16
N LYS A 82 -7.77 2.78 -11.47
CA LYS A 82 -7.30 4.17 -11.51
C LYS A 82 -6.00 4.27 -12.33
N PRO A 83 -5.48 5.46 -12.65
CA PRO A 83 -4.19 5.60 -13.32
C PRO A 83 -3.07 4.79 -12.64
N LEU A 84 -2.19 4.19 -13.45
CA LEU A 84 -1.06 3.37 -12.97
C LEU A 84 -0.18 4.11 -11.96
N PHE A 85 0.02 5.40 -12.21
CA PHE A 85 0.62 6.39 -11.32
C PHE A 85 -0.07 7.74 -11.52
N SER A 86 -0.04 8.55 -10.47
CA SER A 86 -0.51 9.94 -10.52
C SER A 86 0.02 10.75 -9.34
N MET A 87 -0.07 12.07 -9.46
CA MET A 87 0.00 12.97 -8.32
C MET A 87 -1.29 12.91 -7.50
N THR A 88 -1.21 13.27 -6.22
CA THR A 88 -2.38 13.33 -5.31
C THR A 88 -3.19 14.63 -5.50
N SER A 89 -2.52 15.67 -6.00
CA SER A 89 -3.07 17.00 -6.27
C SER A 89 -2.30 17.63 -7.43
N LEU A 90 -2.90 18.64 -8.06
CA LEU A 90 -2.17 19.53 -8.96
C LEU A 90 -1.01 20.19 -8.20
N ALA A 91 0.16 20.28 -8.81
CA ALA A 91 1.28 21.07 -8.33
C ALA A 91 1.03 22.55 -8.67
N PRO A 92 1.03 23.46 -7.69
CA PRO A 92 1.18 24.89 -7.96
C PRO A 92 2.49 25.19 -8.70
N GLY A 93 2.57 26.34 -9.36
CA GLY A 93 3.86 26.86 -9.84
C GLY A 93 4.84 27.05 -8.69
N GLY A 94 6.13 26.83 -8.94
CA GLY A 94 7.16 26.94 -7.88
C GLY A 94 7.27 25.72 -6.95
N SER A 95 6.63 24.59 -7.27
CA SER A 95 6.58 23.42 -6.37
C SER A 95 7.16 22.16 -6.98
N ILE A 96 7.62 21.26 -6.12
CA ILE A 96 8.04 19.90 -6.49
C ILE A 96 7.19 18.91 -5.70
N LEU A 97 6.51 17.99 -6.38
CA LEU A 97 5.64 16.99 -5.76
C LEU A 97 5.94 15.58 -6.28
N ARG A 98 5.71 14.57 -5.45
CA ARG A 98 5.91 13.16 -5.81
C ARG A 98 4.83 12.66 -6.78
N VAL A 99 5.25 11.88 -7.77
CA VAL A 99 4.36 11.10 -8.65
C VAL A 99 4.19 9.71 -8.06
N ASN A 100 3.03 9.44 -7.43
CA ASN A 100 2.81 8.20 -6.69
C ASN A 100 2.48 7.05 -7.64
N GLY A 101 3.02 5.87 -7.37
CA GLY A 101 2.72 4.64 -8.10
C GLY A 101 3.78 4.24 -9.12
N THR A 102 4.76 5.12 -9.41
CA THR A 102 5.88 4.82 -10.31
C THR A 102 6.81 3.75 -9.75
N GLU A 103 6.93 3.69 -8.41
CA GLU A 103 7.75 2.69 -7.72
C GLU A 103 7.27 1.25 -7.92
N TYR A 104 6.00 1.07 -8.32
CA TYR A 104 5.37 -0.24 -8.53
C TYR A 104 5.37 -0.69 -10.00
N LEU A 105 6.03 0.06 -10.89
CA LEU A 105 6.05 -0.24 -12.31
C LEU A 105 7.07 -1.34 -12.63
N LYS A 106 6.75 -2.09 -13.68
CA LYS A 106 7.67 -3.07 -14.28
C LYS A 106 8.48 -2.37 -15.36
N PRO A 107 9.52 -3.01 -15.94
CA PRO A 107 10.24 -2.41 -17.05
C PRO A 107 9.27 -2.20 -18.22
N GLY A 108 9.43 -1.08 -18.93
CA GLY A 108 8.56 -0.70 -20.03
C GLY A 108 8.40 0.79 -20.21
N SER A 109 7.56 1.18 -21.17
CA SER A 109 7.25 2.56 -21.50
C SER A 109 5.81 2.91 -21.11
N TYR A 110 5.64 3.99 -20.37
CA TYR A 110 4.37 4.39 -19.79
C TYR A 110 4.02 5.82 -20.21
N PRO A 111 3.07 6.02 -21.15
CA PRO A 111 2.66 7.35 -21.54
C PRO A 111 1.85 8.01 -20.41
N PHE A 112 2.09 9.30 -20.22
CA PHE A 112 1.41 10.14 -19.25
C PHE A 112 1.03 11.49 -19.85
N TYR A 113 0.25 12.26 -19.11
CA TYR A 113 -0.22 13.57 -19.50
C TYR A 113 -0.57 14.44 -18.29
N CYS A 114 -0.71 15.74 -18.53
CA CYS A 114 -1.30 16.68 -17.58
C CYS A 114 -2.82 16.71 -17.76
N THR A 115 -3.57 16.53 -16.68
CA THR A 115 -5.04 16.46 -16.71
C THR A 115 -5.72 17.75 -17.17
N LEU A 116 -5.01 18.89 -17.09
CA LEU A 116 -5.51 20.20 -17.55
C LEU A 116 -5.27 20.44 -19.05
N HIS A 117 -4.22 19.85 -19.63
CA HIS A 117 -3.77 20.14 -21.00
C HIS A 117 -3.79 18.91 -21.93
N GLY A 118 -4.21 17.75 -21.42
CA GLY A 118 -4.46 16.56 -22.21
C GLY A 118 -3.25 16.14 -23.05
N ALA A 119 -3.50 15.85 -24.33
CA ALA A 119 -2.45 15.41 -25.26
C ALA A 119 -1.38 16.47 -25.52
N ALA A 120 -1.70 17.77 -25.42
CA ALA A 120 -0.75 18.86 -25.68
C ALA A 120 0.39 18.87 -24.66
N MET A 121 0.13 18.40 -23.43
CA MET A 121 1.14 18.23 -22.39
C MET A 121 1.24 16.75 -22.04
N SER A 122 1.99 16.01 -22.85
CA SER A 122 2.18 14.57 -22.67
C SER A 122 3.65 14.17 -22.79
N GLY A 123 3.97 13.02 -22.21
CA GLY A 123 5.31 12.47 -22.20
C GLY A 123 5.29 10.96 -21.98
N THR A 124 6.47 10.37 -21.95
CA THR A 124 6.64 8.93 -21.71
C THR A 124 7.65 8.73 -20.60
N LEU A 125 7.24 7.99 -19.57
CA LEU A 125 8.11 7.50 -18.51
C LEU A 125 8.63 6.13 -18.90
N ILE A 126 9.94 5.97 -18.97
CA ILE A 126 10.65 4.73 -19.25
C ILE A 126 11.11 4.14 -17.93
N ILE A 127 10.79 2.87 -17.71
CA ILE A 127 11.27 2.09 -16.57
C ILE A 127 12.25 1.06 -17.10
N ASN A 128 13.50 1.16 -16.64
CA ASN A 128 14.55 0.20 -16.95
C ASN A 128 14.39 -1.09 -16.12
N ASP A 129 15.14 -2.13 -16.47
CA ASP A 129 15.17 -3.39 -15.72
C ASP A 129 16.24 -3.41 -14.60
N ALA A 130 16.93 -2.29 -14.39
CA ALA A 130 17.80 -2.10 -13.23
C ALA A 130 16.98 -1.81 -11.97
N GLY A 131 17.55 -2.08 -10.80
CA GLY A 131 16.90 -1.89 -9.50
C GLY A 131 16.04 -3.08 -9.04
N THR A 132 15.24 -2.87 -7.99
CA THR A 132 14.31 -3.90 -7.47
C THR A 132 12.91 -3.32 -7.39
N ALA A 133 11.97 -3.92 -8.11
CA ALA A 133 10.59 -3.48 -8.10
C ALA A 133 9.98 -3.48 -6.69
N VAL A 134 9.39 -2.36 -6.27
CA VAL A 134 8.60 -2.33 -5.06
C VAL A 134 7.31 -3.11 -5.29
N ALA A 135 7.04 -4.09 -4.43
CA ALA A 135 5.83 -4.90 -4.55
C ALA A 135 4.57 -4.03 -4.39
N ARG A 136 3.72 -4.05 -5.42
CA ARG A 136 2.49 -3.27 -5.48
C ARG A 136 1.56 -3.60 -4.28
N PRO A 137 0.84 -2.63 -3.69
CA PRO A 137 -0.01 -2.87 -2.52
C PRO A 137 -1.07 -3.94 -2.78
N SER A 138 -1.23 -4.85 -1.84
CA SER A 138 -2.13 -5.99 -1.97
C SER A 138 -2.62 -6.48 -0.62
N VAL A 139 -3.93 -6.63 -0.50
CA VAL A 139 -4.60 -7.08 0.72
C VAL A 139 -5.56 -8.22 0.41
N LYS A 140 -5.75 -9.12 1.37
CA LYS A 140 -6.77 -10.16 1.37
C LYS A 140 -7.75 -9.88 2.49
N VAL A 141 -9.04 -9.79 2.15
CA VAL A 141 -10.12 -9.60 3.12
C VAL A 141 -10.89 -10.90 3.32
N SER A 142 -11.30 -11.15 4.56
CA SER A 142 -12.18 -12.25 4.90
C SER A 142 -13.17 -11.86 5.99
N ILE A 143 -14.29 -12.58 6.04
CA ILE A 143 -15.32 -12.42 7.07
C ILE A 143 -15.20 -13.64 7.98
N PRO A 144 -14.69 -13.50 9.21
CA PRO A 144 -14.71 -14.57 10.20
C PRO A 144 -16.15 -15.06 10.45
N ALA A 145 -16.27 -16.32 10.89
CA ALA A 145 -17.56 -16.87 11.30
C ALA A 145 -18.13 -16.01 12.44
N GLN A 146 -19.39 -15.57 12.29
CA GLN A 146 -20.07 -14.75 13.28
C GLN A 146 -21.58 -14.89 13.14
N LYS A 147 -22.28 -14.86 14.28
CA LYS A 147 -23.76 -14.93 14.34
C LYS A 147 -24.38 -13.60 13.96
N LEU A 148 -25.53 -13.60 13.28
CA LEU A 148 -26.25 -12.38 12.89
C LEU A 148 -26.63 -11.52 14.10
N ARG A 149 -26.98 -12.14 15.24
CA ARG A 149 -27.22 -11.42 16.50
C ARG A 149 -26.00 -10.60 16.94
N LYS A 150 -24.79 -11.15 16.81
CA LYS A 150 -23.54 -10.42 17.14
C LYS A 150 -23.27 -9.31 16.13
N VAL A 151 -23.57 -9.53 14.84
CA VAL A 151 -23.49 -8.46 13.83
C VAL A 151 -24.42 -7.30 14.18
N ARG A 152 -25.68 -7.58 14.54
CA ARG A 152 -26.66 -6.55 14.95
C ARG A 152 -26.21 -5.77 16.18
N LYS A 153 -25.61 -6.45 17.17
CA LYS A 153 -25.18 -5.85 18.44
C LYS A 153 -23.89 -5.02 18.29
N SER A 154 -22.90 -5.54 17.58
CA SER A 154 -21.52 -5.01 17.62
C SER A 154 -20.99 -4.54 16.28
N GLY A 155 -21.60 -4.95 15.17
CA GLY A 155 -21.11 -4.67 13.82
C GLY A 155 -20.46 -5.87 13.14
N VAL A 156 -19.97 -5.66 11.92
CA VAL A 156 -19.40 -6.73 11.08
C VAL A 156 -17.93 -6.91 11.44
N LYS A 157 -17.56 -8.07 11.99
CA LYS A 157 -16.15 -8.44 12.14
C LYS A 157 -15.54 -8.78 10.78
N VAL A 158 -14.39 -8.22 10.50
CA VAL A 158 -13.64 -8.37 9.24
C VAL A 158 -12.18 -8.61 9.57
N LYS A 159 -11.54 -9.59 8.92
CA LYS A 159 -10.10 -9.79 8.97
C LYS A 159 -9.48 -9.29 7.66
N VAL A 160 -8.42 -8.51 7.76
CA VAL A 160 -7.63 -8.02 6.62
C VAL A 160 -6.20 -8.50 6.82
N LYS A 161 -5.63 -9.15 5.81
CA LYS A 161 -4.21 -9.51 5.74
C LYS A 161 -3.56 -8.72 4.62
N ALA A 162 -2.51 -7.97 4.92
CA ALA A 162 -1.65 -7.39 3.90
C ALA A 162 -0.73 -8.48 3.34
N LEU A 163 -0.77 -8.69 2.03
CA LEU A 163 0.18 -9.57 1.33
C LEU A 163 1.48 -8.81 1.08
N THR A 164 1.36 -7.53 0.74
CA THR A 164 2.46 -6.55 0.63
C THR A 164 2.13 -5.33 1.48
N ALA A 165 3.12 -4.50 1.80
CA ALA A 165 2.90 -3.28 2.59
C ALA A 165 1.80 -2.42 1.95
N SER A 166 0.81 -2.03 2.76
CA SER A 166 -0.43 -1.44 2.26
C SER A 166 -0.86 -0.30 3.17
N LYS A 167 -0.77 0.93 2.66
CA LYS A 167 -1.21 2.15 3.36
C LYS A 167 -2.54 2.65 2.78
N GLY A 168 -3.34 3.30 3.62
CA GLY A 168 -4.60 3.91 3.16
C GLY A 168 -5.71 2.92 2.78
N VAL A 169 -5.68 1.69 3.32
CA VAL A 169 -6.70 0.66 3.04
C VAL A 169 -8.09 1.15 3.47
N PHE A 170 -9.05 1.04 2.56
CA PHE A 170 -10.46 1.35 2.77
C PHE A 170 -11.31 0.07 2.78
N LEU A 171 -12.01 -0.14 3.89
CA LEU A 171 -12.93 -1.26 4.09
C LEU A 171 -14.37 -0.78 4.03
N PHE A 172 -15.22 -1.55 3.34
CA PHE A 172 -16.66 -1.36 3.37
C PHE A 172 -17.39 -2.70 3.38
N ALA A 173 -18.40 -2.81 4.25
CA ALA A 173 -19.32 -3.93 4.31
C ALA A 173 -20.68 -3.50 3.77
N LYS A 174 -21.32 -4.34 2.95
CA LYS A 174 -22.63 -4.11 2.33
C LYS A 174 -23.55 -5.31 2.48
N LYS A 175 -24.87 -5.05 2.54
CA LYS A 175 -25.95 -6.02 2.30
C LYS A 175 -26.74 -5.53 1.10
N GLY A 176 -26.63 -6.22 -0.04
CA GLY A 176 -27.16 -5.73 -1.30
C GLY A 176 -26.57 -4.34 -1.61
N LYS A 177 -27.44 -3.36 -1.86
CA LYS A 177 -27.06 -1.96 -2.12
C LYS A 177 -26.76 -1.15 -0.84
N VAL A 178 -27.11 -1.66 0.36
CA VAL A 178 -26.97 -0.89 1.61
C VAL A 178 -25.59 -1.08 2.24
N THR A 179 -24.90 0.02 2.51
CA THR A 179 -23.67 0.02 3.32
C THR A 179 -23.98 -0.27 4.78
N LEU A 180 -23.44 -1.37 5.28
CA LEU A 180 -23.52 -1.76 6.68
C LEU A 180 -22.57 -0.93 7.52
N GLY A 181 -21.32 -0.77 7.09
CA GLY A 181 -20.29 -0.02 7.83
C GLY A 181 -18.99 0.07 7.04
N SER A 182 -18.09 0.96 7.44
CA SER A 182 -16.82 1.20 6.75
C SER A 182 -15.71 1.67 7.68
N LYS A 183 -14.45 1.51 7.26
CA LYS A 183 -13.25 2.03 7.94
C LYS A 183 -12.25 2.49 6.89
N ARG A 184 -11.68 3.69 7.05
CA ARG A 184 -10.66 4.26 6.15
C ARG A 184 -9.29 4.34 6.85
N GLY A 185 -8.25 4.57 6.05
CA GLY A 185 -6.92 4.95 6.54
C GLY A 185 -6.21 3.84 7.31
N LEU A 186 -6.49 2.57 7.02
CA LEU A 186 -5.77 1.48 7.65
C LEU A 186 -4.41 1.29 6.96
N SER A 187 -3.34 1.31 7.74
CA SER A 187 -2.00 0.96 7.31
C SER A 187 -1.61 -0.39 7.90
N LEU A 188 -1.02 -1.25 7.06
CA LEU A 188 -0.59 -2.59 7.41
C LEU A 188 0.79 -2.85 6.78
N ASN A 189 1.70 -3.41 7.57
CA ASN A 189 2.98 -3.91 7.07
C ASN A 189 2.76 -5.20 6.26
N ALA A 190 3.73 -5.56 5.41
CA ALA A 190 3.67 -6.82 4.66
C ALA A 190 3.49 -8.02 5.61
N GLY A 191 2.62 -8.96 5.24
CA GLY A 191 2.27 -10.13 6.07
C GLY A 191 1.31 -9.84 7.23
N GLN A 192 1.15 -8.58 7.66
CA GLN A 192 0.37 -8.23 8.85
C GLN A 192 -1.11 -8.56 8.67
N SER A 193 -1.72 -9.13 9.72
CA SER A 193 -3.15 -9.39 9.79
C SER A 193 -3.80 -8.58 10.91
N LYS A 194 -4.93 -7.94 10.62
CA LYS A 194 -5.74 -7.22 11.62
C LYS A 194 -7.21 -7.61 11.53
N THR A 195 -7.81 -7.86 12.68
CA THR A 195 -9.26 -8.07 12.80
C THR A 195 -9.89 -6.78 13.32
N LEU A 196 -10.91 -6.30 12.62
CA LEU A 196 -11.61 -5.05 12.90
C LEU A 196 -13.11 -5.31 12.97
N THR A 197 -13.81 -4.48 13.75
CA THR A 197 -15.28 -4.49 13.77
C THR A 197 -15.78 -3.21 13.09
N LEU A 198 -16.47 -3.37 11.96
CA LEU A 198 -17.12 -2.27 11.25
C LEU A 198 -18.45 -1.97 11.92
N ARG A 199 -18.51 -0.82 12.63
CA ARG A 199 -19.74 -0.34 13.28
C ARG A 199 -20.83 -0.12 12.24
N LEU A 200 -22.07 -0.44 12.61
CA LEU A 200 -23.20 -0.31 11.71
C LEU A 200 -23.66 1.13 11.57
N THR A 201 -23.89 1.56 10.32
CA THR A 201 -24.61 2.80 10.02
C THR A 201 -26.08 2.68 10.44
N LYS A 202 -26.81 3.81 10.50
CA LYS A 202 -28.27 3.80 10.76
C LYS A 202 -29.00 2.96 9.70
N ALA A 203 -28.70 3.17 8.42
CA ALA A 203 -29.25 2.39 7.31
C ALA A 203 -28.87 0.90 7.39
N GLY A 204 -27.61 0.60 7.74
CA GLY A 204 -27.12 -0.75 7.94
C GLY A 204 -27.87 -1.50 9.02
N ARG A 205 -28.11 -0.86 10.18
CA ARG A 205 -28.94 -1.42 11.27
C ARG A 205 -30.35 -1.76 10.79
N LYS A 206 -31.02 -0.84 10.07
CA LYS A 206 -32.36 -1.09 9.50
C LYS A 206 -32.34 -2.28 8.53
N ALA A 207 -31.35 -2.33 7.64
CA ALA A 207 -31.24 -3.36 6.61
C ALA A 207 -31.05 -4.77 7.17
N ILE A 208 -30.44 -4.93 8.35
CA ILE A 208 -30.21 -6.26 8.95
C ILE A 208 -31.14 -6.56 10.13
N LYS A 209 -32.07 -5.65 10.51
CA LYS A 209 -32.94 -5.80 11.68
C LYS A 209 -33.82 -7.06 11.61
N LYS A 210 -34.40 -7.32 10.44
CA LYS A 210 -35.33 -8.44 10.20
C LYS A 210 -34.65 -9.63 9.53
N GLY A 211 -35.27 -10.81 9.63
CA GLY A 211 -34.85 -12.05 8.97
C GLY A 211 -33.92 -12.94 9.80
N LYS A 212 -33.87 -14.22 9.41
CA LYS A 212 -33.03 -15.27 10.02
C LYS A 212 -31.60 -15.32 9.47
N SER A 213 -31.31 -14.58 8.39
CA SER A 213 -29.97 -14.53 7.80
C SER A 213 -29.71 -13.25 7.00
N ALA A 214 -28.44 -12.93 6.75
CA ALA A 214 -28.02 -11.85 5.87
C ALA A 214 -26.77 -12.23 5.07
N LYS A 215 -26.78 -12.03 3.74
CA LYS A 215 -25.57 -12.11 2.91
C LYS A 215 -24.83 -10.77 3.00
N ILE A 216 -23.64 -10.80 3.59
CA ILE A 216 -22.77 -9.64 3.77
C ILE A 216 -21.61 -9.77 2.78
N LYS A 217 -21.40 -8.73 1.96
CA LYS A 217 -20.21 -8.57 1.11
C LYS A 217 -19.30 -7.54 1.75
N VAL A 218 -18.02 -7.86 1.86
CA VAL A 218 -16.97 -6.95 2.33
C VAL A 218 -15.97 -6.77 1.21
N SER A 219 -15.50 -5.54 1.06
CA SER A 219 -14.45 -5.18 0.11
C SER A 219 -13.37 -4.38 0.82
N ALA A 220 -12.13 -4.61 0.41
CA ALA A 220 -10.95 -3.87 0.82
C ALA A 220 -10.30 -3.29 -0.43
N SER A 221 -10.28 -1.97 -0.52
CA SER A 221 -9.56 -1.21 -1.56
C SER A 221 -8.28 -0.67 -0.95
N VAL A 222 -7.20 -0.64 -1.72
CA VAL A 222 -5.94 0.01 -1.35
C VAL A 222 -5.45 0.80 -2.58
N PRO A 223 -4.94 2.03 -2.43
CA PRO A 223 -4.40 2.78 -3.56
C PRO A 223 -3.38 1.95 -4.36
N PHE A 224 -3.48 2.01 -5.69
CA PHE A 224 -2.65 1.28 -6.64
C PHE A 224 -2.79 -0.26 -6.59
N GLY A 225 -3.57 -0.82 -5.67
CA GLY A 225 -3.70 -2.26 -5.49
C GLY A 225 -5.08 -2.81 -5.83
N LYS A 226 -5.12 -4.07 -6.26
CA LYS A 226 -6.37 -4.74 -6.63
C LYS A 226 -7.34 -4.77 -5.45
N THR A 227 -8.61 -4.43 -5.70
CA THR A 227 -9.66 -4.56 -4.68
C THR A 227 -9.89 -6.03 -4.32
N SER A 228 -9.76 -6.37 -3.04
CA SER A 228 -10.10 -7.68 -2.51
C SER A 228 -11.54 -7.71 -2.02
N THR A 229 -12.27 -8.80 -2.27
CA THR A 229 -13.65 -8.96 -1.79
C THR A 229 -13.88 -10.31 -1.12
N ALA A 230 -14.81 -10.35 -0.17
CA ALA A 230 -15.29 -11.56 0.48
C ALA A 230 -16.80 -11.46 0.71
N SER A 231 -17.51 -12.58 0.67
CA SER A 231 -18.93 -12.63 1.00
C SER A 231 -19.23 -13.77 1.95
N ARG A 232 -20.14 -13.55 2.90
CA ARG A 232 -20.59 -14.59 3.83
C ARG A 232 -22.08 -14.41 4.15
N LYS A 233 -22.83 -15.50 4.14
CA LYS A 233 -24.17 -15.56 4.73
C LYS A 233 -24.03 -15.77 6.24
N VAL A 234 -24.48 -14.80 7.03
CA VAL A 234 -24.55 -14.90 8.49
C VAL A 234 -25.96 -15.29 8.91
N LYS A 235 -26.09 -16.17 9.89
CA LYS A 235 -27.35 -16.63 10.49
C LYS A 235 -27.40 -16.22 11.95
#